data_AF-A0A7V3J233-F1
#
_entry.id   AF-A0A7V3J233-F1
#
_cell.length_a   1.000
_cell.length_b   1.000
_cell.length_c   1.000
_cell.angle_alpha   90.00
_cell.angle_beta   90.00
_cell.angle_gamma   90.00
#
_symmetry.space_group_name_H-M   'P 1'
#
loop_
_entity.id
_entity.type
_entity.pdbx_description
1 polymer ?
#
loop_
_entity_poly.entity_id
_entity_poly.type
_entity_poly.pdbx_seq_one_letter_code
_entity_poly.pdbx_strand_id
1 'polypeptide(L)'
;MNRQVVIRGALAGMVGGMVMAMWSMMVLWLNGSGFWLPLNLIAHTFWRDTPLDGRFCVTAALAGVVIHMMMSMMVGVVFALVVQRIHGSLAAVSGLGMTFGIMLWLVMQYGVWRVVDADAANAFTPWVFGVGHAMFGLVTGLVVGAPGRAPAERHMGSNR
;
A
#
# COMPACT_ATOMS: atom_id res chain seq x y z
N MET A 1 6.94 -18.60 12.36
CA MET A 1 6.97 -17.33 11.60
C MET A 1 7.49 -16.23 12.51
N ASN A 2 8.46 -15.41 12.08
CA ASN A 2 9.03 -14.36 12.95
C ASN A 2 8.01 -13.22 13.13
N ARG A 3 7.48 -13.06 14.35
CA ARG A 3 6.49 -12.03 14.71
C ARG A 3 6.96 -10.63 14.35
N GLN A 4 8.26 -10.34 14.47
CA GLN A 4 8.82 -9.03 14.14
C GLN A 4 8.72 -8.72 12.65
N VAL A 5 8.97 -9.71 11.78
CA VAL A 5 8.87 -9.55 10.32
C VAL A 5 7.42 -9.26 9.92
N VAL A 6 6.46 -9.96 10.53
CA VAL A 6 5.04 -9.72 10.28
C VAL A 6 4.61 -8.32 10.71
N ILE A 7 4.92 -7.91 11.94
CA ILE A 7 4.56 -6.57 12.43
C ILE A 7 5.19 -5.49 11.55
N ARG A 8 6.47 -5.66 11.23
CA ARG A 8 7.21 -4.70 10.43
C ARG A 8 6.69 -4.61 9.00
N GLY A 9 6.40 -5.75 8.38
CA GLY A 9 5.80 -5.82 7.05
C GLY A 9 4.40 -5.20 7.01
N ALA A 10 3.57 -5.46 8.03
CA ALA A 10 2.25 -4.85 8.14
C ALA A 10 2.33 -3.33 8.27
N LEU A 11 3.20 -2.81 9.14
CA LEU A 11 3.43 -1.36 9.29
C LEU A 11 3.97 -0.74 8.00
N ALA A 12 4.93 -1.39 7.34
CA ALA A 12 5.48 -0.94 6.07
C ALA A 12 4.41 -0.87 4.98
N GLY A 13 3.60 -1.92 4.86
CA GLY A 13 2.48 -1.98 3.93
C GLY A 13 1.44 -0.92 4.22
N MET A 14 1.07 -0.69 5.49
CA MET A 14 0.13 0.37 5.87
C MET A 14 0.64 1.76 5.45
N VAL A 15 1.91 2.08 5.74
CA VAL A 15 2.49 3.38 5.38
C VAL A 15 2.60 3.54 3.87
N GLY A 16 3.08 2.52 3.15
CA GLY A 16 3.12 2.54 1.69
C GLY A 16 1.72 2.67 1.07
N GLY A 17 0.73 1.96 1.63
CA GLY A 17 -0.65 1.97 1.19
C GLY A 17 -1.30 3.34 1.38
N MET A 18 -1.01 4.02 2.48
CA MET A 18 -1.47 5.38 2.73
C MET A 18 -0.88 6.38 1.73
N VAL A 19 0.43 6.29 1.44
CA VAL A 19 1.08 7.15 0.43
C VAL A 19 0.44 6.95 -0.95
N MET A 20 0.25 5.69 -1.36
CA MET A 20 -0.44 5.35 -2.60
C MET A 20 -1.88 5.89 -2.64
N ALA A 21 -2.65 5.70 -1.57
CA ALA A 21 -4.03 6.18 -1.50
C ALA A 21 -4.09 7.69 -1.68
N MET A 22 -3.29 8.44 -0.92
CA MET A 22 -3.28 9.90 -0.99
C MET A 22 -2.83 10.40 -2.36
N TRP A 23 -1.81 9.78 -2.96
CA TRP A 23 -1.41 10.06 -4.34
C TRP A 23 -2.59 9.91 -5.31
N SER A 24 -3.25 8.75 -5.31
CA SER A 24 -4.35 8.48 -6.24
C SER A 24 -5.54 9.42 -6.01
N MET A 25 -5.92 9.65 -4.75
CA MET A 25 -7.03 10.54 -4.40
C MET A 25 -6.75 11.99 -4.84
N MET A 26 -5.53 12.49 -4.65
CA MET A 26 -5.15 13.83 -5.08
C MET A 26 -5.12 13.96 -6.61
N VAL A 27 -4.49 13.01 -7.32
CA VAL A 27 -4.37 13.08 -8.78
C VAL A 27 -5.73 12.94 -9.46
N LEU A 28 -6.60 12.06 -8.98
CA LEU A 28 -7.96 11.89 -9.53
C LEU A 28 -8.86 13.07 -9.21
N TRP A 29 -8.66 13.73 -8.06
CA TRP A 29 -9.33 14.99 -7.77
C TRP A 29 -8.91 16.09 -8.75
N LEU A 30 -7.59 16.27 -8.96
CA LEU A 30 -7.05 17.27 -9.87
C LEU A 30 -7.43 17.03 -11.34
N ASN A 31 -7.66 15.77 -11.73
CA ASN A 31 -8.12 15.38 -13.07
C ASN A 31 -9.65 15.38 -13.22
N GLY A 32 -10.41 15.81 -12.21
CA GLY A 32 -11.87 15.92 -12.26
C GLY A 32 -12.64 14.60 -12.10
N SER A 33 -11.97 13.47 -11.89
CA SER A 33 -12.63 12.18 -11.60
C SER A 33 -13.17 12.10 -10.15
N GLY A 34 -12.59 12.91 -9.25
CA GLY A 34 -13.06 13.13 -7.89
C GLY A 34 -12.21 12.44 -6.82
N PHE A 35 -12.12 13.09 -5.66
CA PHE A 35 -11.24 12.70 -4.55
C PHE A 35 -11.60 11.32 -3.95
N TRP A 36 -12.89 11.01 -3.86
CA TRP A 36 -13.39 9.79 -3.22
C TRP A 36 -13.40 8.57 -4.12
N LEU A 37 -13.12 8.75 -5.42
CA LEU A 37 -13.20 7.70 -6.42
C LEU A 37 -12.42 6.43 -6.03
N PRO A 38 -11.13 6.49 -5.60
CA PRO A 38 -10.42 5.27 -5.21
C PRO A 38 -11.11 4.46 -4.12
N LEU A 39 -11.64 5.12 -3.09
CA LEU A 39 -12.28 4.45 -1.96
C LEU A 39 -13.61 3.83 -2.37
N ASN A 40 -14.37 4.53 -3.21
CA ASN A 40 -15.62 4.04 -3.78
C ASN A 40 -15.39 2.78 -4.62
N LEU A 41 -14.38 2.80 -5.50
CA LEU A 41 -14.06 1.67 -6.37
C LEU A 41 -13.54 0.45 -5.59
N ILE A 42 -12.78 0.66 -4.52
CA ILE A 42 -12.36 -0.42 -3.62
C ILE A 42 -13.57 -1.01 -2.89
N ALA A 43 -14.48 -0.17 -2.39
CA ALA A 43 -15.69 -0.64 -1.73
C ALA A 43 -16.59 -1.42 -2.72
N HIS A 44 -16.71 -0.96 -3.96
CA HIS A 44 -17.53 -1.58 -5.01
C HIS A 44 -17.13 -3.01 -5.33
N THR A 45 -15.83 -3.30 -5.23
CA THR A 45 -15.29 -4.65 -5.43
C THR A 45 -15.92 -5.67 -4.47
N PHE A 46 -16.36 -5.23 -3.28
CA PHE A 46 -16.98 -6.08 -2.26
C PHE A 46 -18.47 -5.79 -2.05
N TRP A 47 -18.94 -4.60 -2.39
CA TRP A 47 -20.33 -4.18 -2.25
C TRP A 47 -20.78 -3.39 -3.50
N ARG A 48 -21.47 -4.07 -4.41
CA ARG A 48 -21.82 -3.54 -5.75
C ARG A 48 -22.74 -2.31 -5.77
N ASP A 49 -23.41 -2.01 -4.67
CA ASP A 49 -24.29 -0.82 -4.61
C ASP A 49 -23.51 0.48 -4.32
N THR A 50 -22.20 0.39 -4.02
CA THR A 50 -21.40 1.59 -3.76
C THR A 50 -21.14 2.35 -5.06
N PRO A 51 -20.83 3.66 -4.99
CA PRO A 51 -20.62 4.47 -6.19
C PRO A 51 -19.46 3.97 -7.08
N LEU A 52 -19.57 4.20 -8.38
CA LEU A 52 -18.48 4.02 -9.36
C LEU A 52 -17.84 5.35 -9.79
N ASP A 53 -18.26 6.45 -9.15
CA ASP A 53 -17.83 7.81 -9.44
C ASP A 53 -17.12 8.44 -8.22
N GLY A 54 -16.72 9.70 -8.33
CA GLY A 54 -16.02 10.44 -7.29
C GLY A 54 -16.90 11.04 -6.18
N ARG A 55 -18.20 10.72 -6.12
CA ARG A 55 -19.11 11.33 -5.13
C ARG A 55 -18.77 10.85 -3.71
N PHE A 56 -18.95 11.71 -2.71
CA PHE A 56 -18.75 11.30 -1.33
C PHE A 56 -19.85 10.34 -0.88
N CYS A 57 -19.46 9.21 -0.30
CA CYS A 57 -20.36 8.24 0.32
C CYS A 57 -19.68 7.70 1.58
N VAL A 58 -20.30 7.91 2.75
CA VAL A 58 -19.67 7.58 4.05
C VAL A 58 -19.38 6.09 4.21
N THR A 59 -20.30 5.22 3.79
CA THR A 59 -20.15 3.77 3.90
C THR A 59 -19.04 3.27 2.97
N ALA A 60 -19.01 3.76 1.73
CA ALA A 60 -17.96 3.44 0.76
C ALA A 60 -16.59 3.97 1.20
N ALA A 61 -16.52 5.18 1.76
CA ALA A 61 -15.28 5.75 2.28
C ALA A 61 -14.70 4.91 3.43
N LEU A 62 -15.53 4.53 4.41
CA LEU A 62 -15.11 3.70 5.53
C LEU A 62 -14.68 2.30 5.08
N ALA A 63 -15.51 1.63 4.27
CA ALA A 63 -15.21 0.31 3.74
C ALA A 63 -13.93 0.33 2.90
N GLY A 64 -13.82 1.29 1.98
CA GLY A 64 -12.67 1.49 1.12
C GLY A 64 -11.37 1.66 1.90
N VAL A 65 -11.36 2.51 2.94
CA VAL A 65 -10.18 2.69 3.80
C VAL A 65 -9.81 1.41 4.52
N VAL A 66 -10.76 0.71 5.14
CA VAL A 66 -10.49 -0.52 5.90
C VAL A 66 -9.93 -1.60 4.97
N ILE A 67 -10.59 -1.85 3.85
CA ILE A 67 -10.18 -2.86 2.86
C ILE A 67 -8.79 -2.51 2.31
N HIS A 68 -8.57 -1.25 1.92
CA HIS A 68 -7.28 -0.81 1.40
C HIS A 68 -6.15 -1.00 2.41
N MET A 69 -6.37 -0.62 3.67
CA MET A 69 -5.38 -0.79 4.73
C MET A 69 -5.10 -2.27 5.00
N MET A 70 -6.12 -3.13 5.05
CA MET A 70 -5.94 -4.57 5.24
C MET A 70 -5.14 -5.20 4.10
N MET A 71 -5.51 -4.92 2.85
CA MET A 71 -4.80 -5.41 1.67
C MET A 71 -3.34 -4.91 1.65
N SER A 72 -3.12 -3.62 1.94
CA SER A 72 -1.79 -3.03 1.98
C SER A 72 -0.92 -3.67 3.06
N MET A 73 -1.45 -3.92 4.26
CA MET A 73 -0.75 -4.63 5.33
C MET A 73 -0.38 -6.06 4.92
N MET A 74 -1.31 -6.82 4.33
CA MET A 74 -1.05 -8.20 3.88
C MET A 74 0.06 -8.26 2.83
N VAL A 75 -0.01 -7.37 1.83
CA VAL A 75 1.02 -7.28 0.78
C VAL A 75 2.36 -6.84 1.37
N GLY A 76 2.38 -5.90 2.31
CA GLY A 76 3.60 -5.49 3.01
C GLY A 76 4.24 -6.63 3.80
N VAL A 77 3.44 -7.49 4.44
CA VAL A 77 3.92 -8.72 5.10
C VAL A 77 4.54 -9.66 4.08
N VAL A 78 3.89 -9.90 2.94
CA VAL A 78 4.44 -10.74 1.86
C VAL A 78 5.79 -10.20 1.40
N PHE A 79 5.87 -8.89 1.12
CA PHE A 79 7.12 -8.26 0.73
C PHE A 79 8.22 -8.43 1.78
N ALA A 80 7.92 -8.15 3.05
CA ALA A 80 8.87 -8.31 4.15
C ALA A 80 9.38 -9.76 4.27
N LEU A 81 8.51 -10.75 4.09
CA LEU A 81 8.88 -12.17 4.11
C LEU A 81 9.78 -12.56 2.94
N VAL A 82 9.58 -11.95 1.76
CA VAL A 82 10.42 -12.18 0.57
C VAL A 82 11.82 -11.58 0.79
N VAL A 83 11.90 -10.35 1.30
CA VAL A 83 13.18 -9.64 1.40
C VAL A 83 13.95 -9.90 2.69
N GLN A 84 13.37 -10.57 3.70
CA GLN A 84 14.04 -10.82 4.99
C GLN A 84 15.37 -11.61 4.88
N ARG A 85 15.59 -12.33 3.77
CA ARG A 85 16.82 -13.10 3.50
C ARG A 85 17.78 -12.38 2.54
N ILE A 86 17.41 -11.20 2.06
CA ILE A 86 18.21 -10.41 1.13
C ILE A 86 19.06 -9.45 1.95
N HIS A 87 20.37 -9.60 1.87
CA HIS A 87 21.32 -8.63 2.43
C HIS A 87 21.60 -7.58 1.36
N GLY A 88 21.16 -6.34 1.60
CA GLY A 88 21.34 -5.25 0.66
C GLY A 88 21.26 -3.89 1.35
N SER A 89 21.72 -2.85 0.64
CA SER A 89 21.55 -1.48 1.12
C SER A 89 20.07 -1.09 1.18
N LEU A 90 19.74 -0.06 1.97
CA LEU A 90 18.39 0.50 2.03
C LEU A 90 17.86 0.86 0.62
N ALA A 91 18.73 1.44 -0.22
CA ALA A 91 18.41 1.77 -1.60
C ALA A 91 18.06 0.52 -2.42
N ALA A 92 18.80 -0.57 -2.27
CA ALA A 92 18.53 -1.83 -2.97
C ALA A 92 17.18 -2.43 -2.54
N VAL A 93 16.88 -2.48 -1.24
CA VAL A 93 15.59 -3.00 -0.73
C VAL A 93 14.42 -2.12 -1.17
N SER A 94 14.62 -0.80 -1.22
CA SER A 94 13.61 0.15 -1.69
C SER A 94 13.35 0.03 -3.19
N GLY A 95 14.42 -0.16 -3.99
CA GLY A 95 14.32 -0.44 -5.42
C GLY A 95 13.58 -1.75 -5.70
N LEU A 96 13.91 -2.82 -4.97
CA LEU A 96 13.17 -4.09 -5.04
C LEU A 96 11.69 -3.91 -4.66
N GLY A 97 11.41 -3.09 -3.65
CA GLY A 97 10.06 -2.70 -3.28
C GLY A 97 9.32 -2.04 -4.43
N MET A 98 9.91 -1.02 -5.06
CA MET A 98 9.33 -0.33 -6.21
C MET A 98 9.05 -1.29 -7.37
N THR A 99 10.00 -2.17 -7.72
CA THR A 99 9.82 -3.19 -8.75
C THR A 99 8.68 -4.15 -8.39
N PHE A 100 8.64 -4.63 -7.14
CA PHE A 100 7.56 -5.46 -6.64
C PHE A 100 6.20 -4.77 -6.75
N GLY A 101 6.12 -3.49 -6.39
CA GLY A 101 4.91 -2.67 -6.53
C GLY A 101 4.43 -2.56 -7.98
N ILE A 102 5.33 -2.30 -8.93
CA ILE A 102 5.00 -2.26 -10.36
C ILE A 102 4.46 -3.61 -10.85
N MET A 103 5.08 -4.72 -10.44
CA MET A 103 4.59 -6.06 -10.78
C MET A 103 3.21 -6.34 -10.18
N LEU A 104 3.01 -5.94 -8.92
CA LEU A 104 1.71 -6.04 -8.25
C LEU A 104 0.63 -5.24 -8.99
N TRP A 105 0.96 -4.03 -9.44
CA TRP A 105 0.05 -3.22 -10.26
C TRP A 105 -0.36 -3.94 -11.53
N LEU A 106 0.58 -4.50 -12.30
CA LEU A 106 0.26 -5.20 -13.54
C LEU A 106 -0.70 -6.37 -13.29
N VAL A 107 -0.42 -7.17 -12.26
CA VAL A 107 -1.25 -8.31 -11.87
C VAL A 107 -2.64 -7.86 -11.40
N MET A 108 -2.71 -6.82 -10.57
CA MET A 108 -3.97 -6.32 -10.02
C MET A 108 -4.82 -5.62 -11.09
N GLN A 109 -4.27 -4.65 -11.82
CA GLN A 109 -5.01 -3.84 -12.79
C GLN A 109 -5.49 -4.64 -14.00
N TYR A 110 -4.66 -5.54 -14.52
CA TYR A 110 -4.94 -6.22 -15.79
C TYR A 110 -5.37 -7.68 -15.61
N GLY A 111 -5.19 -8.26 -14.42
CA GLY A 111 -5.63 -9.61 -14.08
C GLY A 111 -6.74 -9.61 -13.03
N VAL A 112 -6.35 -9.52 -11.76
CA VAL A 112 -7.23 -9.78 -10.61
C VAL A 112 -8.44 -8.85 -10.60
N TRP A 113 -8.23 -7.53 -10.67
CA TRP A 113 -9.32 -6.57 -10.53
C TRP A 113 -10.31 -6.66 -11.69
N ARG A 114 -9.85 -6.93 -12.92
CA ARG A 114 -10.76 -7.14 -14.06
C ARG A 114 -11.61 -8.40 -13.94
N VAL A 115 -11.07 -9.46 -13.33
CA VAL A 115 -11.83 -10.70 -13.10
C VAL A 115 -12.84 -10.51 -11.96
N VAL A 116 -12.43 -9.82 -10.89
CA VAL A 116 -13.27 -9.63 -9.70
C VAL A 116 -14.30 -8.53 -9.94
N ASP A 117 -13.91 -7.39 -10.52
CA ASP A 117 -14.73 -6.20 -10.69
C ASP A 117 -14.28 -5.35 -11.90
N ALA A 118 -14.71 -5.77 -13.09
CA ALA A 118 -14.36 -5.13 -14.35
C ALA A 118 -14.79 -3.65 -14.42
N ASP A 119 -15.94 -3.30 -13.85
CA ASP A 119 -16.47 -1.94 -13.88
C ASP A 119 -15.57 -0.99 -13.08
N ALA A 120 -15.20 -1.37 -11.86
CA ALA A 120 -14.29 -0.58 -11.05
C ALA A 120 -12.88 -0.49 -11.68
N ALA A 121 -12.38 -1.60 -12.24
CA ALA A 121 -11.10 -1.62 -12.93
C ALA A 121 -11.06 -0.71 -14.16
N ASN A 122 -12.18 -0.55 -14.87
CA ASN A 122 -12.31 0.33 -16.03
C ASN A 122 -12.51 1.80 -15.63
N ALA A 123 -13.16 2.06 -14.49
CA ALA A 123 -13.35 3.41 -13.98
C ALA A 123 -12.05 4.04 -13.43
N PHE A 124 -11.08 3.21 -13.00
CA PHE A 124 -9.80 3.70 -12.48
C PHE A 124 -8.80 4.02 -13.61
N THR A 125 -8.13 5.17 -13.52
CA THR A 125 -7.10 5.57 -14.50
C THR A 125 -5.79 4.74 -14.32
N PRO A 126 -5.39 3.88 -15.28
CA PRO A 126 -4.34 2.88 -15.02
C PRO A 126 -2.97 3.43 -14.65
N TRP A 127 -2.52 4.53 -15.28
CA TRP A 127 -1.21 5.10 -14.99
C TRP A 127 -1.13 5.69 -13.57
N VAL A 128 -2.23 6.25 -13.06
CA VAL A 128 -2.32 6.77 -11.69
C VAL A 128 -2.13 5.62 -10.70
N PHE A 129 -2.73 4.46 -11.01
CA PHE A 129 -2.61 3.25 -10.20
C PHE A 129 -1.20 2.68 -10.23
N GLY A 130 -0.56 2.71 -11.40
CA GLY A 130 0.81 2.26 -11.59
C GLY A 130 1.83 3.10 -10.81
N VAL A 131 1.73 4.42 -10.88
CA VAL A 131 2.59 5.31 -10.07
C VAL A 131 2.31 5.12 -8.58
N GLY A 132 1.04 5.01 -8.18
CA GLY A 132 0.67 4.75 -6.80
C GLY A 132 1.29 3.46 -6.26
N HIS A 133 1.30 2.39 -7.05
CA HIS A 133 1.94 1.13 -6.69
C HIS A 133 3.47 1.19 -6.66
N ALA A 134 4.10 1.93 -7.57
CA ALA A 134 5.54 2.18 -7.51
C ALA A 134 5.91 2.90 -6.19
N MET A 135 5.14 3.92 -5.80
CA MET A 135 5.29 4.62 -4.52
C MET A 135 5.04 3.71 -3.32
N PHE A 136 3.96 2.91 -3.35
CA PHE A 136 3.67 1.89 -2.33
C PHE A 136 4.88 0.97 -2.12
N GLY A 137 5.41 0.42 -3.20
CA GLY A 137 6.53 -0.51 -3.18
C GLY A 137 7.79 0.14 -2.64
N LEU A 138 8.14 1.33 -3.14
CA LEU A 138 9.30 2.11 -2.69
C LEU A 138 9.24 2.36 -1.18
N VAL A 139 8.11 2.88 -0.69
CA VAL A 139 7.91 3.23 0.73
C VAL A 139 7.90 1.98 1.61
N THR A 140 7.25 0.91 1.16
CA THR A 140 7.28 -0.37 1.87
C THR A 140 8.72 -0.89 2.01
N GLY A 141 9.52 -0.82 0.94
CA GLY A 141 10.94 -1.18 0.96
C GLY A 141 11.77 -0.31 1.91
N LEU A 142 11.52 1.01 1.93
CA LEU A 142 12.17 1.92 2.88
C LEU A 142 11.88 1.54 4.34
N VAL A 143 10.61 1.29 4.67
CA VAL A 143 10.21 0.95 6.06
C VAL A 143 10.69 -0.45 6.47
N VAL A 144 10.70 -1.42 5.56
CA VAL A 144 11.25 -2.77 5.81
C VAL A 144 12.79 -2.77 5.88
N GLY A 145 13.47 -1.88 5.15
CA GLY A 145 14.93 -1.81 5.11
C GLY A 145 15.55 -0.95 6.21
N ALA A 146 14.80 -0.05 6.86
CA ALA A 146 15.32 0.86 7.87
C ALA A 146 16.03 0.13 9.06
N PRO A 147 17.10 0.68 9.64
CA PRO A 147 17.62 0.13 10.89
C PRO A 147 16.57 0.20 12.00
N GLY A 148 16.42 -0.85 12.80
CA GLY A 148 15.64 -0.77 14.03
C GLY A 148 16.28 0.24 14.99
N ARG A 149 15.49 1.07 15.67
CA ARG A 149 16.04 1.95 16.72
C ARG A 149 16.72 1.07 17.78
N ALA A 150 18.04 1.22 17.94
CA ALA A 150 18.74 0.59 19.05
C ALA A 150 18.12 1.08 20.38
N PRO A 151 17.90 0.21 21.38
CA PRO A 151 17.54 0.67 22.70
C PRO A 151 18.62 1.64 23.16
N ALA A 152 18.23 2.88 23.52
CA ALA A 152 19.14 3.83 24.14
C ALA A 152 19.81 3.10 25.31
N GLU A 153 21.14 2.93 25.22
CA GLU A 153 21.91 2.31 26.28
C GLU A 153 21.57 3.04 27.57
N ARG A 154 20.97 2.29 28.50
CA ARG A 154 20.82 2.69 29.89
C ARG A 154 22.23 2.70 30.47
N HIS A 155 23.01 3.74 30.16
CA HIS A 155 24.18 4.15 30.93
C HIS A 155 23.69 4.67 32.29
N MET A 156 23.15 3.78 33.11
CA MET A 156 23.17 3.98 34.55
C MET A 156 24.58 3.66 34.98
N GLY A 157 25.34 4.72 35.28
CA GLY A 157 26.68 4.65 35.81
C GLY A 157 26.75 3.70 37.00
N SER A 158 27.61 2.70 36.86
CA SER A 158 28.22 2.03 38.00
C SER A 158 29.37 2.91 38.47
N ASN A 159 29.07 3.84 39.36
CA ASN A 159 30.08 4.51 40.18
C ASN A 159 29.90 3.98 41.60
N ARG A 160 30.47 2.80 41.91
CA ARG A 160 30.94 2.35 43.23
C ARG A 160 32.01 1.29 43.05
#